data_AF-A0A3M1PJJ2-F1
#
_entry.id   AF-A0A3M1PJJ2-F1
#
_cell.length_a   1.000
_cell.length_b   1.000
_cell.length_c   1.000
_cell.angle_alpha   90.00
_cell.angle_beta   90.00
_cell.angle_gamma   90.00
#
_symmetry.space_group_name_H-M   'P 1'
#
loop_
_entity.id
_entity.type
_entity.pdbx_description
1 polymer ?
#
loop_
_entity_poly.entity_id
_entity_poly.type
_entity_poly.pdbx_seq_one_letter_code
_entity_poly.pdbx_strand_id
1 'polypeptide(L)'
;MPLTEDDLVLIVRGRRVPLNRAMVDSFLNNQEKYFSKLQPKGALVQENLDAPRGTAQGGISLGWFLFGLYVVVALFFSGMSGYVAVTKGLPPIPHFFIGFFFSLFGFMYVVTRPARVAREQVPAGMVKVPRTASPVPCPECGESNHPAASRCAGCGAKLQPAFESEAARAARK
;
A
#
# COMPACT_ATOMS: atom_id res chain seq x y z
N MET A 1 18.14 -30.93 27.65
CA MET A 1 19.02 -32.09 27.91
C MET A 1 20.11 -31.56 28.84
N PRO A 2 20.48 -32.26 29.93
CA PRO A 2 21.65 -31.86 30.71
C PRO A 2 22.87 -31.86 29.77
N LEU A 3 23.73 -30.85 29.88
CA LEU A 3 24.94 -30.72 29.05
C LEU A 3 26.09 -31.55 29.65
N THR A 4 26.04 -31.77 30.95
CA THR A 4 27.03 -32.48 31.77
C THR A 4 26.32 -33.33 32.83
N GLU A 5 26.97 -34.38 33.37
CA GLU A 5 26.37 -35.27 34.39
C GLU A 5 26.00 -34.54 35.71
N ASP A 6 26.64 -33.41 36.00
CA ASP A 6 26.40 -32.58 37.18
C ASP A 6 25.35 -31.46 37.00
N ASP A 7 24.73 -31.39 35.82
CA ASP A 7 23.75 -30.33 35.52
C ASP A 7 22.34 -30.71 35.97
N LEU A 8 21.70 -29.81 36.70
CA LEU A 8 20.31 -29.92 37.11
C LEU A 8 19.41 -29.27 36.07
N VAL A 9 18.38 -30.00 35.63
CA VAL A 9 17.37 -29.46 34.72
C VAL A 9 16.18 -28.97 35.54
N LEU A 10 16.04 -27.66 35.67
CA LEU A 10 14.87 -27.05 36.28
C LEU A 10 13.79 -26.79 35.23
N ILE A 11 12.54 -27.09 35.56
CA ILE A 11 11.39 -26.70 34.74
C ILE A 11 10.89 -25.35 35.27
N VAL A 12 11.21 -24.28 34.56
CA VAL A 12 10.78 -22.93 34.90
C VAL A 12 9.78 -22.48 33.83
N ARG A 13 8.52 -22.25 34.25
CA ARG A 13 7.43 -21.77 33.38
C ARG A 13 7.23 -22.64 32.13
N GLY A 14 7.32 -23.96 32.27
CA GLY A 14 7.15 -24.93 31.18
C GLY A 14 8.36 -25.07 30.24
N ARG A 15 9.42 -24.28 30.44
CA ARG A 15 10.70 -24.40 29.71
C ARG A 15 11.72 -25.14 30.58
N ARG A 16 12.49 -26.03 29.95
CA ARG A 16 13.58 -26.78 30.61
C ARG A 16 14.85 -25.95 30.55
N VAL A 17 15.37 -25.53 31.70
CA VAL A 17 16.61 -24.78 31.80
C VAL A 17 17.67 -25.66 32.47
N PRO A 18 18.67 -26.14 31.73
CA PRO A 18 19.82 -26.83 32.32
C PRO A 18 20.68 -25.80 33.05
N LEU A 19 20.99 -26.06 34.32
CA LEU A 19 21.81 -25.20 35.17
C LEU A 19 22.84 -26.06 35.89
N ASN A 20 24.06 -25.55 35.96
CA ASN A 20 25.09 -26.15 36.80
C ASN A 20 24.68 -26.03 38.27
N ARG A 21 24.91 -27.08 39.05
CA ARG A 21 24.52 -27.17 40.46
C ARG A 21 25.01 -26.00 41.32
N ALA A 22 26.20 -25.47 41.05
CA ALA A 22 26.76 -24.33 41.79
C ALA A 22 26.01 -22.99 41.53
N MET A 23 25.28 -22.91 40.41
CA MET A 23 24.60 -21.69 39.97
C MET A 23 23.10 -21.69 40.31
N VAL A 24 22.58 -22.80 40.84
CA VAL A 24 21.14 -22.96 41.13
C VAL A 24 20.65 -21.90 42.11
N ASP A 25 21.35 -21.68 43.22
CA ASP A 25 20.91 -20.72 44.25
C ASP A 25 20.96 -19.28 43.74
N SER A 26 21.99 -18.93 42.97
CA SER A 26 22.12 -17.60 42.34
C SER A 26 21.00 -17.35 41.32
N PHE A 27 20.66 -18.39 40.55
CA PHE A 27 19.59 -18.34 39.57
C PHE A 27 18.21 -18.24 40.24
N LEU A 28 17.93 -19.04 41.27
CA LEU A 28 16.66 -18.99 42.00
C LEU A 28 16.42 -17.63 42.67
N ASN A 29 17.48 -17.00 43.19
CA ASN A 29 17.39 -15.68 43.81
C ASN A 29 17.24 -14.52 42.81
N ASN A 30 17.62 -14.70 41.54
CA ASN A 30 17.62 -13.63 40.53
C ASN A 30 17.13 -14.09 39.14
N GLN A 31 16.04 -14.86 39.09
CA GLN A 31 15.54 -15.45 37.82
C GLN A 31 15.33 -14.39 36.73
N GLU A 32 14.77 -13.24 37.08
CA GLU A 32 14.48 -12.14 36.15
C GLU A 32 15.72 -11.60 35.44
N LYS A 33 16.88 -11.56 36.12
CA LYS A 33 18.13 -11.08 35.55
C LYS A 33 18.60 -11.95 34.38
N TYR A 34 18.34 -13.26 34.45
CA TYR A 34 18.74 -14.22 33.44
C TYR A 34 17.70 -14.29 32.30
N PHE A 35 16.41 -14.24 32.62
CA PHE A 35 15.36 -14.29 31.60
C PHE A 35 15.17 -12.98 30.84
N SER A 36 15.43 -11.82 31.44
CA SER A 36 15.34 -10.51 30.76
C SER A 36 16.32 -10.35 29.60
N LYS A 37 17.42 -11.12 29.58
CA LYS A 37 18.37 -11.19 28.46
C LYS A 37 17.93 -12.15 27.36
N LEU A 38 17.13 -13.17 27.70
CA LEU A 38 16.68 -14.21 26.78
C LEU A 38 15.30 -13.90 26.18
N GLN A 39 14.54 -12.97 26.77
CA GLN A 39 13.25 -12.57 26.22
C GLN A 39 13.44 -11.69 24.96
N PRO A 40 12.76 -12.03 23.86
CA PRO A 40 12.77 -11.18 22.67
C PRO A 40 12.11 -9.85 23.02
N LYS A 41 12.91 -8.78 23.08
CA LYS A 41 12.40 -7.41 23.22
C LYS A 41 11.88 -6.93 21.86
N GLY A 42 10.75 -7.48 21.42
CA GLY A 42 10.07 -7.07 20.20
C GLY A 42 8.90 -6.14 20.50
N ALA A 43 8.69 -5.11 19.67
CA ALA A 43 7.55 -4.19 19.79
C ALA A 43 6.17 -4.90 19.71
N LEU A 44 6.15 -6.14 19.20
CA LEU A 44 4.95 -6.96 19.03
C LEU A 44 4.77 -8.05 20.11
N VAL A 45 5.79 -8.32 20.93
CA VAL A 45 5.74 -9.40 21.94
C VAL A 45 6.33 -8.88 23.25
N GLN A 46 5.47 -8.35 24.10
CA GLN A 46 5.81 -8.04 25.50
C GLN A 46 5.23 -9.14 26.39
N GLU A 47 6.03 -10.17 26.65
CA GLU A 47 5.71 -11.13 27.72
C GLU A 47 5.95 -10.47 29.07
N ASN A 48 4.92 -9.86 29.66
CA ASN A 48 4.97 -9.38 31.05
C ASN A 48 5.16 -10.57 32.00
N LEU A 49 6.29 -10.60 32.69
CA LEU A 49 6.72 -11.71 33.54
C LEU A 49 5.88 -11.88 34.83
N ASP A 50 5.07 -10.89 35.19
CA ASP A 50 4.27 -10.83 36.43
C ASP A 50 2.77 -11.10 36.23
N ALA A 51 2.33 -11.43 35.01
CA ALA A 51 0.92 -11.66 34.73
C ALA A 51 0.47 -13.02 35.29
N PRO A 52 -0.54 -13.09 36.19
CA PRO A 52 -1.10 -14.33 36.70
C PRO A 52 -1.55 -15.27 35.57
N ARG A 53 -1.43 -16.60 35.77
CA ARG A 53 -1.94 -17.60 34.80
C ARG A 53 -3.42 -17.33 34.51
N GLY A 54 -3.73 -16.87 33.30
CA GLY A 54 -5.10 -16.56 32.85
C GLY A 54 -5.34 -15.11 32.42
N THR A 55 -4.43 -14.18 32.71
CA THR A 55 -4.52 -12.81 32.16
C THR A 55 -3.95 -12.77 30.75
N ALA A 56 -4.74 -12.27 29.80
CA ALA A 56 -4.40 -12.14 28.39
C ALA A 56 -3.00 -11.54 28.22
N GLN A 57 -2.17 -12.16 27.37
CA GLN A 57 -0.85 -11.67 26.96
C GLN A 57 -0.95 -10.16 26.69
N GLY A 58 0.05 -9.39 27.16
CA GLY A 58 0.11 -7.94 26.99
C GLY A 58 -0.16 -7.58 25.53
N GLY A 59 -1.36 -7.08 25.26
CA GLY A 59 -1.79 -6.72 23.92
C GLY A 59 -0.89 -5.62 23.36
N ILE A 60 -0.87 -5.50 22.03
CA ILE A 60 -0.26 -4.34 21.35
C ILE A 60 -0.65 -3.08 22.12
N SER A 61 0.34 -2.26 22.49
CA SER A 61 0.03 -1.03 23.22
C SER A 61 -1.00 -0.24 22.43
N LEU A 62 -2.03 0.28 23.10
CA LEU A 62 -3.14 0.99 22.44
C LEU A 62 -2.61 2.08 21.48
N GLY A 63 -1.51 2.74 21.85
CA GLY A 63 -0.82 3.70 20.99
C GLY A 63 -0.29 3.12 19.68
N TRP A 64 0.38 1.95 19.71
CA TRP A 64 0.86 1.28 18.49
C TRP A 64 -0.29 0.78 17.62
N PHE A 65 -1.37 0.31 18.24
CA PHE A 65 -2.58 -0.08 17.51
C PHE A 65 -3.22 1.11 16.80
N LEU A 66 -3.43 2.22 17.50
CA LEU A 66 -3.99 3.46 16.94
C LEU A 66 -3.09 4.05 15.85
N PHE A 67 -1.77 4.00 16.04
CA PHE A 67 -0.80 4.43 15.03
C PHE A 67 -0.90 3.58 13.75
N GLY A 68 -0.93 2.24 13.90
CA GLY A 68 -1.09 1.34 12.77
C GLY A 68 -2.41 1.57 12.03
N LEU A 69 -3.51 1.72 12.77
CA LEU A 69 -4.82 2.03 12.21
C LEU A 69 -4.80 3.37 11.44
N TYR A 70 -4.20 4.40 12.01
CA TYR A 70 -4.03 5.70 11.36
C TYR A 70 -3.28 5.59 10.03
N VAL A 71 -2.15 4.86 10.01
CA VAL A 71 -1.36 4.67 8.78
C VAL A 71 -2.17 3.96 7.69
N VAL A 72 -2.95 2.93 8.04
CA VAL A 72 -3.81 2.22 7.08
C VAL A 72 -4.88 3.15 6.51
N VAL A 73 -5.55 3.93 7.36
CA VAL A 73 -6.56 4.91 6.94
C VAL A 73 -5.94 5.99 6.06
N ALA A 74 -4.79 6.53 6.43
CA ALA A 74 -4.05 7.53 5.67
C ALA A 74 -3.66 7.00 4.27
N LEU A 75 -3.17 5.77 4.17
CA LEU A 75 -2.83 5.13 2.88
C LEU A 75 -4.05 4.96 1.98
N PHE A 76 -5.19 4.54 2.55
CA PHE A 76 -6.44 4.40 1.80
C PHE A 76 -6.89 5.74 1.18
N PHE A 77 -6.97 6.81 1.98
CA PHE A 77 -7.36 8.14 1.48
C PHE A 77 -6.32 8.74 0.54
N SER A 78 -5.04 8.45 0.75
CA SER A 78 -3.95 8.86 -0.13
C SER A 78 -4.09 8.24 -1.53
N GLY A 79 -4.39 6.94 -1.60
CA GLY A 79 -4.65 6.23 -2.86
C GLY A 79 -5.86 6.79 -3.60
N MET A 80 -6.98 7.00 -2.89
CA MET A 80 -8.17 7.62 -3.47
C MET A 80 -7.91 9.06 -3.99
N SER A 81 -7.16 9.86 -3.23
CA SER A 81 -6.79 11.22 -3.62
C SER A 81 -5.93 11.24 -4.88
N GLY A 82 -4.94 10.35 -4.96
CA GLY A 82 -4.11 10.18 -6.15
C GLY A 82 -4.93 9.76 -7.37
N TYR A 83 -5.85 8.80 -7.21
CA TYR A 83 -6.76 8.38 -8.27
C TYR A 83 -7.63 9.53 -8.78
N VAL A 84 -8.31 10.25 -7.88
CA VAL A 84 -9.15 11.41 -8.25
C VAL A 84 -8.31 12.49 -8.93
N ALA A 85 -7.09 12.76 -8.45
CA ALA A 85 -6.19 13.70 -9.09
C ALA A 85 -5.87 13.31 -10.55
N VAL A 86 -5.57 12.03 -10.83
CA VAL A 86 -5.36 11.55 -12.21
C VAL A 86 -6.61 11.74 -13.07
N THR A 87 -7.79 11.37 -12.57
CA THR A 87 -9.04 11.53 -13.33
C THR A 87 -9.38 13.00 -13.65
N LYS A 88 -8.90 13.93 -12.82
CA LYS A 88 -9.07 15.39 -12.99
C LYS A 88 -7.94 16.07 -13.74
N GLY A 89 -6.92 15.32 -14.16
CA GLY A 89 -5.71 15.88 -14.79
C GLY A 89 -4.89 16.77 -13.86
N LEU A 90 -4.94 16.50 -12.56
CA LEU A 90 -4.10 17.13 -11.54
C LEU A 90 -2.82 16.30 -11.32
N PRO A 91 -1.71 16.90 -10.88
CA PRO A 91 -0.49 16.15 -10.58
C PRO A 91 -0.73 15.17 -9.42
N PRO A 92 -0.58 13.85 -9.61
CA PRO A 92 -1.01 12.86 -8.63
C PRO A 92 -0.15 12.83 -7.37
N ILE A 93 1.17 13.02 -7.50
CA ILE A 93 2.14 12.95 -6.39
C ILE A 93 1.78 13.91 -5.24
N PRO A 94 1.60 15.24 -5.45
CA PRO A 94 1.27 16.13 -4.34
C PRO A 94 -0.10 15.83 -3.73
N HIS A 95 -1.09 15.43 -4.54
CA HIS A 95 -2.44 15.13 -4.04
C HIS A 95 -2.51 13.81 -3.25
N PHE A 96 -1.66 12.84 -3.58
CA PHE A 96 -1.43 11.66 -2.74
C PHE A 96 -0.96 12.08 -1.35
N PHE A 97 0.12 12.85 -1.24
CA PHE A 97 0.63 13.28 0.07
C PHE A 97 -0.37 14.14 0.87
N ILE A 98 -1.16 14.98 0.20
CA ILE A 98 -2.26 15.71 0.85
C ILE A 98 -3.25 14.72 1.49
N GLY A 99 -3.66 13.68 0.75
CA GLY A 99 -4.53 12.62 1.28
C GLY A 99 -3.88 11.80 2.39
N PHE A 100 -2.56 11.60 2.37
CA PHE A 100 -1.86 10.88 3.43
C PHE A 100 -1.84 11.67 4.74
N PHE A 101 -1.32 12.91 4.74
CA PHE A 101 -1.15 13.69 5.98
C PHE A 101 -2.48 14.18 6.55
N PHE A 102 -3.43 14.57 5.69
CA PHE A 102 -4.73 15.11 6.12
C PHE A 102 -5.87 14.10 6.04
N SER A 103 -5.59 12.84 5.64
CA SER A 103 -6.56 11.75 5.56
C SER A 103 -7.86 12.19 4.85
N LEU A 104 -8.99 12.12 5.55
CA LEU A 104 -10.32 12.47 5.02
C LEU A 104 -10.40 13.93 4.53
N PHE A 105 -9.80 14.90 5.26
CA PHE A 105 -9.83 16.30 4.87
C PHE A 105 -9.02 16.56 3.60
N GLY A 106 -7.88 15.86 3.46
CA GLY A 106 -7.06 15.90 2.25
C GLY A 106 -7.82 15.37 1.03
N PHE A 107 -8.53 14.25 1.21
CA PHE A 107 -9.38 13.71 0.16
C PHE A 107 -10.51 14.67 -0.24
N MET A 108 -11.24 15.23 0.73
CA MET A 108 -12.29 16.21 0.46
C MET A 108 -11.76 17.43 -0.30
N TYR A 109 -10.58 17.93 0.09
CA TYR A 109 -9.90 19.02 -0.64
C TYR A 109 -9.66 18.65 -2.11
N VAL A 110 -9.19 17.44 -2.41
CA VAL A 110 -8.93 17.00 -3.79
C VAL A 110 -10.23 16.88 -4.60
N VAL A 111 -11.31 16.42 -3.96
CA VAL A 111 -12.63 16.29 -4.59
C VAL A 111 -13.26 17.64 -4.93
N THR A 112 -12.98 18.71 -4.20
CA THR A 112 -13.51 20.05 -4.53
C THR A 112 -12.72 20.78 -5.62
N ARG A 113 -11.51 20.32 -5.97
CA ARG A 113 -10.72 20.98 -7.01
C ARG A 113 -11.35 20.79 -8.40
N PRO A 114 -11.42 21.86 -9.23
CA PRO A 114 -11.89 21.74 -10.59
C PRO A 114 -10.91 20.89 -11.41
N ALA A 115 -11.44 20.13 -12.37
CA ALA A 115 -10.61 19.40 -13.32
C ALA A 115 -9.80 20.40 -14.17
N ARG A 116 -8.49 20.22 -14.26
CA ARG A 116 -7.59 21.13 -14.99
C ARG A 116 -7.38 20.75 -16.45
N VAL A 117 -7.75 19.53 -16.82
CA VAL A 117 -7.52 19.02 -18.17
C VAL A 117 -8.87 18.77 -18.85
N ALA A 118 -9.22 19.59 -19.83
CA ALA A 118 -10.06 19.14 -20.93
C ALA A 118 -9.38 17.88 -21.50
N ARG A 119 -10.12 16.79 -21.69
CA ARG A 119 -9.72 15.38 -21.98
C ARG A 119 -8.52 15.08 -22.92
N GLU A 120 -7.79 16.06 -23.43
CA GLU A 120 -6.77 15.98 -24.46
C GLU A 120 -5.32 15.92 -23.96
N GLN A 121 -4.99 16.33 -22.73
CA GLN A 121 -3.59 16.32 -22.24
C GLN A 121 -3.30 15.16 -21.27
N VAL A 122 -3.35 13.92 -21.76
CA VAL A 122 -2.79 12.78 -21.03
C VAL A 122 -1.25 12.86 -21.11
N PRO A 123 -0.51 12.92 -19.98
CA PRO A 123 0.94 13.00 -19.95
C PRO A 123 1.60 11.87 -20.75
N ALA A 124 2.71 12.18 -21.44
CA ALA A 124 3.48 11.18 -22.17
C ALA A 124 3.94 10.06 -21.21
N GLY A 125 3.59 8.81 -21.52
CA GLY A 125 3.93 7.63 -20.71
C GLY A 125 2.78 7.02 -19.91
N MET A 126 1.64 7.71 -19.79
CA MET A 126 0.39 7.04 -19.36
C MET A 126 -0.20 6.32 -20.57
N VAL A 127 -0.10 4.99 -20.57
CA VAL A 127 -0.80 4.13 -21.52
C VAL A 127 -2.28 4.39 -21.33
N LYS A 128 -2.90 5.05 -22.31
CA LYS A 128 -4.36 5.22 -22.33
C LYS A 128 -4.96 3.82 -22.18
N VAL A 129 -5.88 3.64 -21.23
CA VAL A 129 -6.68 2.40 -21.17
C VAL A 129 -7.28 2.23 -22.57
N PRO A 130 -6.98 1.15 -23.30
CA PRO A 130 -7.40 0.98 -24.67
C PRO A 130 -8.92 1.02 -24.71
N ARG A 131 -9.47 2.16 -25.12
CA ARG A 131 -10.88 2.28 -25.45
C ARG A 131 -10.97 1.99 -26.92
N THR A 132 -11.45 0.79 -27.27
CA THR A 132 -11.97 0.49 -28.59
C THR A 132 -13.12 1.47 -28.87
N ALA A 133 -12.81 2.52 -29.62
CA ALA A 133 -13.82 3.45 -30.07
C ALA A 133 -14.68 2.74 -31.12
N SER A 134 -16.00 2.94 -31.07
CA SER A 134 -16.91 2.36 -32.04
C SER A 134 -16.55 2.82 -33.46
N PRO A 135 -16.55 1.92 -34.46
CA PRO A 135 -16.34 2.30 -35.86
C PRO A 135 -17.38 3.31 -36.33
N VAL A 136 -16.98 4.19 -37.24
CA VAL A 136 -17.86 5.19 -37.87
C VAL A 136 -17.93 4.88 -39.36
N PRO A 137 -19.13 4.80 -39.96
CA PRO A 137 -19.27 4.54 -41.39
C PRO A 137 -18.80 5.74 -42.21
N CYS A 138 -18.16 5.48 -43.35
CA CYS A 138 -17.81 6.51 -44.32
C CYS A 138 -19.08 7.11 -44.93
N PRO A 139 -19.22 8.44 -45.01
CA PRO A 139 -20.39 9.07 -45.60
C PRO A 139 -20.52 8.85 -47.12
N GLU A 140 -19.43 8.48 -47.80
CA GLU A 140 -19.45 8.25 -49.25
C GLU A 140 -19.69 6.79 -49.62
N CYS A 141 -19.01 5.83 -48.98
CA CYS A 141 -19.06 4.41 -49.35
C CYS A 141 -19.63 3.47 -48.28
N GLY A 142 -19.92 3.97 -47.08
CA GLY A 142 -20.44 3.16 -45.97
C GLY A 142 -19.40 2.31 -45.23
N GLU A 143 -18.14 2.26 -45.70
CA GLU A 143 -17.07 1.46 -45.07
C GLU A 143 -16.83 1.86 -43.60
N SER A 144 -16.63 0.87 -42.73
CA SER A 144 -16.42 1.11 -41.30
C SER A 144 -14.99 1.55 -41.03
N ASN A 145 -14.81 2.78 -40.55
CA ASN A 145 -13.50 3.36 -40.29
C ASN A 145 -13.30 3.64 -38.80
N HIS A 146 -12.04 3.65 -38.37
CA HIS A 146 -11.69 4.10 -37.02
C HIS A 146 -12.01 5.61 -36.89
N PRO A 147 -12.59 6.11 -35.78
CA PRO A 147 -12.97 7.52 -35.64
C PRO A 147 -11.81 8.53 -35.68
N ALA A 148 -10.56 8.05 -35.57
CA ALA A 148 -9.34 8.87 -35.75
C ALA A 148 -8.78 8.84 -37.18
N ALA A 149 -9.42 8.13 -38.13
CA ALA A 149 -8.96 8.04 -39.50
C ALA A 149 -9.19 9.37 -40.24
N SER A 150 -8.17 9.85 -40.97
CA SER A 150 -8.25 11.04 -41.82
C SER A 150 -8.66 10.71 -43.27
N ARG A 151 -8.65 9.42 -43.62
CA ARG A 151 -9.06 8.89 -44.92
C ARG A 151 -9.79 7.57 -44.77
N CYS A 152 -10.75 7.33 -45.65
CA CYS A 152 -11.49 6.08 -45.70
C CYS A 152 -10.60 4.94 -46.22
N ALA A 153 -10.62 3.79 -45.55
CA ALA A 153 -9.89 2.59 -45.97
C ALA A 153 -10.43 1.98 -47.28
N GLY A 154 -11.73 2.11 -47.54
CA GLY A 154 -12.37 1.64 -48.78
C GLY A 154 -12.17 2.60 -49.98
N CYS A 155 -12.83 3.76 -49.95
CA CYS A 155 -12.85 4.68 -51.10
C CYS A 155 -11.76 5.78 -51.10
N GLY A 156 -10.95 5.90 -50.05
CA GLY A 156 -9.93 6.95 -49.94
C GLY A 156 -10.44 8.37 -49.66
N ALA A 157 -11.77 8.56 -49.55
CA ALA A 157 -12.38 9.84 -49.24
C ALA A 157 -11.81 10.46 -47.95
N LYS A 158 -11.68 11.79 -47.93
CA LYS A 158 -11.18 12.50 -46.76
C LYS A 158 -12.23 12.44 -45.65
N LEU A 159 -11.86 11.89 -44.51
CA LEU A 159 -12.69 11.83 -43.32
C LEU A 159 -12.32 12.95 -42.36
N GLN A 160 -13.30 13.43 -41.60
CA GLN A 160 -13.07 14.38 -40.52
C GLN A 160 -12.89 13.60 -39.21
N PRO A 161 -11.66 13.48 -38.68
CA PRO A 161 -11.41 12.65 -37.51
C PRO A 161 -12.04 13.29 -36.27
N ALA A 162 -12.69 12.47 -35.45
CA ALA A 162 -13.30 12.91 -34.19
C ALA A 162 -12.25 13.24 -33.11
N PHE A 163 -11.04 12.70 -33.25
CA PHE A 163 -9.89 12.97 -32.40
C PHE A 163 -8.59 12.63 -33.14
N GLU A 164 -7.48 13.22 -32.70
CA GLU A 164 -6.17 12.94 -33.29
C GLU A 164 -5.73 11.49 -33.03
N SER A 165 -5.23 10.82 -34.07
CA SER A 165 -4.72 9.45 -33.93
C SER A 165 -3.44 9.41 -33.10
N GLU A 166 -3.28 8.37 -32.28
CA GLU A 166 -2.06 8.22 -31.47
C GLU A 166 -0.81 8.05 -32.35
N ALA A 167 -0.95 7.43 -33.52
CA ALA A 167 0.13 7.33 -34.51
C ALA A 167 0.58 8.71 -35.00
N ALA A 168 -0.35 9.61 -35.32
CA ALA A 168 -0.03 10.98 -35.70
C ALA A 168 0.63 11.77 -34.55
N ARG A 169 0.18 11.54 -33.31
CA ARG A 169 0.77 12.17 -32.12
C ARG A 169 2.18 11.66 -31.81
N ALA A 170 2.45 10.37 -32.01
CA ALA A 170 3.78 9.79 -31.81
C ALA A 170 4.79 10.30 -32.86
N ALA A 171 4.33 10.55 -34.09
CA ALA A 171 5.16 11.05 -35.18
C ALA A 171 5.55 12.54 -35.05
N ARG A 172 4.99 13.30 -34.10
CA ARG A 172 5.36 14.70 -33.83
C ARG A 172 6.50 14.87 -32.81
N LYS A 173 7.08 13.77 -32.32
CA LYS A 173 8.30 13.79 -31.51
C LYS A 173 9.52 13.66 -32.41
#